data_AF-A0A8T7BAE6-F1
#
_entry.id   AF-A0A8T7BAE6-F1
#
_cell.length_a   1.000
_cell.length_b   1.000
_cell.length_c   1.000
_cell.angle_alpha   90.00
_cell.angle_beta   90.00
_cell.angle_gamma   90.00
#
_symmetry.space_group_name_H-M   'P 1'
#
loop_
_entity.id
_entity.type
_entity.pdbx_description
1 polymer ?
#
loop_
_entity_poly.entity_id
_entity_poly.type
_entity_poly.pdbx_seq_one_letter_code
_entity_poly.pdbx_strand_id
1 'polypeptide(L)'
;MNDQKPTLSDLRIAPESRGARAQRGGRRWWLWLIGAVVIAVAAFLFWPRTPEVALVRVQAPSGAQGGAVLNASGYVVARRLATVSSEVTGRVVEVLVEEGMPVTLGQLLARLDDQLAQSQLALAKSEQDAANKSKQEADVRLAEA
;
A
#
# COMPACT_ATOMS: atom_id res chain seq x y z
N MET A 1 -109.98 -18.04 31.09
CA MET A 1 -110.48 -17.07 32.10
C MET A 1 -109.73 -17.28 33.39
N ASN A 2 -109.10 -16.19 33.86
CA ASN A 2 -109.10 -15.70 35.25
C ASN A 2 -108.58 -16.65 36.34
N ASP A 3 -107.89 -16.21 37.38
CA ASP A 3 -107.39 -14.90 37.78
C ASP A 3 -106.42 -15.17 38.94
N GLN A 4 -105.47 -14.26 39.09
CA GLN A 4 -104.97 -13.74 40.37
C GLN A 4 -104.38 -14.72 41.42
N LYS A 5 -103.05 -14.58 41.51
CA LYS A 5 -102.18 -14.87 42.65
C LYS A 5 -102.80 -14.45 44.00
N PRO A 6 -102.42 -15.16 45.07
CA PRO A 6 -102.06 -14.54 46.33
C PRO A 6 -100.57 -14.75 46.61
N THR A 7 -99.90 -13.67 47.01
CA THR A 7 -98.46 -13.61 47.20
C THR A 7 -98.04 -13.76 48.65
N LEU A 8 -96.89 -14.42 48.78
CA LEU A 8 -95.74 -14.13 49.64
C LEU A 8 -95.95 -14.24 51.15
N SER A 9 -94.89 -14.74 51.78
CA SER A 9 -94.49 -14.38 53.14
C SER A 9 -95.30 -14.97 54.30
N ASP A 10 -96.48 -15.54 54.08
CA ASP A 10 -97.41 -15.68 55.22
C ASP A 10 -97.35 -16.96 56.05
N LEU A 11 -96.64 -18.02 55.67
CA LEU A 11 -96.48 -19.17 56.59
C LEU A 11 -95.07 -19.79 56.63
N ARG A 12 -94.07 -18.91 56.62
CA ARG A 12 -92.83 -18.94 57.43
C ARG A 12 -92.41 -20.27 58.14
N ILE A 13 -91.22 -20.77 57.74
CA ILE A 13 -90.08 -21.33 58.52
C ILE A 13 -90.34 -22.47 59.55
N ALA A 14 -89.72 -23.64 59.35
CA ALA A 14 -88.48 -24.01 60.05
C ALA A 14 -87.84 -25.33 59.55
N PRO A 15 -86.50 -25.47 59.68
CA PRO A 15 -85.71 -26.55 59.11
C PRO A 15 -85.28 -27.59 60.15
N GLU A 16 -85.18 -28.85 59.75
CA GLU A 16 -84.40 -29.87 60.46
C GLU A 16 -84.21 -31.11 59.56
N SER A 17 -83.01 -31.38 59.05
CA SER A 17 -81.79 -31.83 59.74
C SER A 17 -81.87 -33.29 60.20
N ARG A 18 -81.15 -34.14 59.46
CA ARG A 18 -80.53 -35.39 59.92
C ARG A 18 -79.42 -35.66 58.89
N GLY A 19 -78.15 -35.44 59.17
CA GLY A 19 -77.36 -35.98 60.29
C GLY A 19 -77.09 -37.46 60.00
N ALA A 20 -75.88 -38.01 59.98
CA ALA A 20 -74.54 -37.53 60.25
C ALA A 20 -73.56 -38.67 59.90
N ARG A 21 -72.33 -38.34 59.45
CA ARG A 21 -71.03 -38.97 59.83
C ARG A 21 -69.94 -38.38 58.92
N ALA A 22 -69.11 -37.46 59.42
CA ALA A 22 -67.86 -37.69 60.17
C ALA A 22 -66.78 -38.40 59.33
N GLN A 23 -65.51 -37.98 59.22
CA GLN A 23 -64.73 -36.94 59.88
C GLN A 23 -63.32 -36.87 59.22
N ARG A 24 -62.76 -35.65 59.17
CA ARG A 24 -61.37 -35.28 59.49
C ARG A 24 -60.21 -35.74 58.57
N GLY A 25 -59.56 -34.74 57.95
CA GLY A 25 -58.20 -34.87 57.38
C GLY A 25 -57.75 -33.77 56.41
N GLY A 26 -58.66 -32.93 55.92
CA GLY A 26 -58.42 -32.02 54.79
C GLY A 26 -58.06 -30.56 55.13
N ARG A 27 -57.08 -30.31 56.02
CA ARG A 27 -56.58 -28.93 56.27
C ARG A 27 -55.05 -28.77 56.15
N ARG A 28 -54.31 -29.87 56.02
CA ARG A 28 -52.83 -29.84 55.87
C ARG A 28 -52.32 -29.93 54.43
N TRP A 29 -53.15 -30.36 53.47
CA TRP A 29 -52.74 -30.43 52.06
C TRP A 29 -52.52 -29.04 51.43
N TRP A 30 -53.30 -28.05 51.87
CA TRP A 30 -53.10 -26.67 51.41
C TRP A 30 -51.74 -26.09 51.85
N LEU A 31 -51.21 -26.51 53.00
CA LEU A 31 -49.86 -26.12 53.44
C LEU A 31 -48.77 -26.68 52.53
N TRP A 32 -48.92 -27.89 52.00
CA TRP A 32 -48.01 -28.46 51.00
C TRP A 32 -48.10 -27.74 49.66
N LEU A 33 -49.30 -27.36 49.23
CA LEU A 33 -49.49 -26.51 48.05
C LEU A 33 -48.82 -25.14 48.21
N ILE A 34 -48.99 -24.50 49.37
CA ILE A 34 -48.32 -23.23 49.67
C ILE A 34 -46.81 -23.41 49.68
N GLY A 35 -46.29 -24.47 50.30
CA GLY A 35 -44.86 -24.79 50.29
C GLY A 35 -44.31 -24.99 48.88
N ALA A 36 -45.02 -25.73 48.03
CA ALA A 36 -44.64 -25.97 46.64
C ALA A 36 -44.65 -24.67 45.81
N VAL A 37 -45.65 -23.81 46.01
CA VAL A 37 -45.72 -22.50 45.36
C VAL A 37 -44.56 -21.61 45.80
N VAL A 38 -44.25 -21.56 47.10
CA VAL A 38 -43.12 -20.78 47.62
C VAL A 38 -41.80 -21.27 47.04
N ILE A 39 -41.59 -22.59 46.95
CA ILE A 39 -40.38 -23.17 46.36
C ILE A 39 -40.29 -22.86 44.86
N ALA A 40 -41.39 -22.97 44.11
CA ALA A 40 -41.42 -22.64 42.69
C ALA A 40 -41.13 -21.16 42.43
N VAL A 41 -41.67 -20.27 43.26
CA VAL A 41 -41.41 -18.82 43.21
C VAL A 41 -39.95 -18.52 43.58
N ALA A 42 -39.42 -19.15 44.62
CA ALA A 42 -38.02 -18.99 45.00
C ALA A 42 -37.07 -19.49 43.90
N ALA A 43 -37.36 -20.64 43.28
CA ALA A 43 -36.57 -21.17 42.17
C ALA A 43 -36.62 -20.26 40.94
N PHE A 44 -37.79 -19.69 40.63
CA PHE A 44 -37.94 -18.75 39.51
C PHE A 44 -37.22 -17.41 39.76
N LEU A 45 -37.25 -16.91 41.01
CA LEU A 45 -36.55 -15.68 41.40
C LEU A 45 -35.03 -15.86 41.45
N PHE A 46 -34.54 -17.02 41.89
CA PHE A 46 -33.11 -17.34 41.95
C PHE A 46 -32.55 -17.92 40.66
N TRP A 47 -33.37 -18.07 39.60
CA TRP A 47 -32.89 -18.58 38.33
C TRP A 47 -31.99 -17.53 37.65
N PRO A 48 -30.69 -17.82 37.44
CA PRO A 48 -29.77 -16.82 36.89
C PRO A 48 -30.14 -16.53 35.44
N ARG A 49 -30.48 -15.28 35.15
CA ARG A 49 -30.71 -14.82 33.78
C ARG A 49 -29.37 -14.44 33.18
N THR A 50 -28.86 -15.22 32.25
CA THR A 50 -27.66 -14.88 31.48
C THR A 50 -28.00 -13.75 30.51
N PRO A 51 -27.42 -12.56 30.64
CA PRO A 51 -27.66 -11.48 29.69
C PRO A 51 -26.99 -11.83 28.36
N GLU A 52 -27.78 -11.83 27.29
CA GLU A 52 -27.26 -12.04 25.93
C GLU A 52 -26.59 -10.74 25.47
N VAL A 53 -25.26 -10.75 25.41
CA VAL A 53 -24.47 -9.58 24.99
C VAL A 53 -24.24 -9.62 23.48
N ALA A 54 -24.68 -8.57 22.78
CA ALA A 54 -24.45 -8.41 21.35
C ALA A 54 -22.96 -8.09 21.10
N LEU A 55 -22.22 -9.04 20.53
CA LEU A 55 -20.83 -8.85 20.14
C LEU A 55 -20.77 -8.08 18.81
N VAL A 56 -20.32 -6.84 18.85
CA VAL A 56 -19.99 -6.08 17.63
C VAL A 56 -18.59 -6.48 17.17
N ARG A 57 -18.49 -6.98 15.94
CA ARG A 57 -17.20 -7.29 15.32
C ARG A 57 -16.57 -6.00 14.80
N VAL A 58 -15.51 -5.55 15.46
CA VAL A 58 -14.70 -4.42 14.97
C VAL A 58 -13.79 -4.94 13.86
N GLN A 59 -13.96 -4.44 12.65
CA GLN A 59 -12.99 -4.65 11.57
C GLN A 59 -11.76 -3.79 11.88
N ALA A 60 -10.58 -4.42 12.01
CA ALA A 60 -9.33 -3.67 12.07
C ALA A 60 -9.17 -2.89 10.75
N PRO A 61 -8.71 -1.63 10.79
CA PRO A 61 -8.41 -0.91 9.56
C PRO A 61 -7.37 -1.73 8.78
N SER A 62 -7.74 -2.17 7.58
CA SER A 62 -6.81 -2.79 6.65
C SER A 62 -5.70 -1.78 6.42
N GLY A 63 -4.49 -2.10 6.90
CA GLY A 63 -3.32 -1.24 6.81
C GLY A 63 -3.24 -0.64 5.42
N ALA A 64 -3.03 0.68 5.35
CA ALA A 64 -2.91 1.40 4.10
C ALA A 64 -1.91 0.67 3.21
N GLN A 65 -2.42 -0.04 2.20
CA GLN A 65 -1.65 -0.54 1.06
C GLN A 65 -1.34 0.67 0.18
N GLY A 66 -0.62 1.63 0.74
CA GLY A 66 -0.08 2.77 0.03
C GLY A 66 1.42 2.64 0.14
N GLY A 67 2.06 2.09 -0.90
CA GLY A 67 3.51 2.19 -1.02
C GLY A 67 3.88 3.67 -0.87
N ALA A 68 4.71 3.99 0.11
CA ALA A 68 5.12 5.37 0.35
C ALA A 68 5.88 5.87 -0.89
N VAL A 69 5.21 6.67 -1.72
CA VAL A 69 5.84 7.33 -2.86
C VAL A 69 6.66 8.49 -2.30
N LEU A 70 7.96 8.28 -2.16
CA LEU A 70 8.90 9.33 -1.79
C LEU A 70 9.10 10.26 -2.99
N ASN A 71 8.48 11.44 -2.94
CA ASN A 71 8.71 12.49 -3.92
C ASN A 71 10.00 13.22 -3.57
N ALA A 72 11.01 13.07 -4.42
CA ALA A 72 12.26 13.81 -4.34
C ALA A 72 12.37 14.76 -5.54
N SER A 73 12.56 16.05 -5.26
CA SER A 73 12.79 17.05 -6.30
C SER A 73 14.28 17.11 -6.62
N GLY A 74 14.62 17.10 -7.91
CA GLY A 74 16.01 17.20 -8.37
C GLY A 74 16.05 17.68 -9.81
N TYR A 75 17.25 18.03 -10.27
CA TYR A 75 17.50 18.47 -11.64
C TYR A 75 18.33 17.41 -12.37
N VAL A 76 18.05 17.24 -13.65
CA VAL A 76 18.81 16.33 -14.51
C VAL A 76 19.98 17.09 -15.13
N VAL A 77 21.17 16.50 -15.05
CA VAL A 77 22.38 17.01 -15.70
C VAL A 77 22.96 15.92 -16.61
N ALA A 78 23.73 16.33 -17.61
CA ALA A 78 24.40 15.39 -18.50
C ALA A 78 25.40 14.54 -17.69
N ARG A 79 25.38 13.21 -17.87
CA ARG A 79 26.36 12.32 -17.20
C ARG A 79 27.80 12.60 -17.64
N ARG A 80 27.97 13.07 -18.89
CA ARG A 80 29.26 13.46 -19.46
C ARG A 80 29.05 14.73 -20.25
N LEU A 81 29.86 15.74 -19.96
CA LEU A 81 29.89 17.01 -20.65
C LEU A 81 31.29 17.18 -21.23
N ALA A 82 31.37 17.52 -22.51
CA ALA A 82 32.63 17.71 -23.21
C ALA A 82 32.59 19.07 -23.92
N THR A 83 33.53 19.93 -23.59
CA THR A 83 33.77 21.18 -24.32
C THR A 83 34.91 20.92 -25.29
N VAL A 84 34.65 21.10 -26.59
CA VAL A 84 35.65 20.87 -27.63
C VAL A 84 36.29 22.20 -28.00
N SER A 85 37.61 22.24 -27.97
CA SER A 85 38.43 23.36 -28.42
C SER A 85 39.54 22.84 -29.31
N SER A 86 40.02 23.67 -30.23
CA SER A 86 41.23 23.33 -30.99
C SER A 86 42.46 23.29 -30.09
N GLU A 87 43.31 22.28 -30.25
CA GLU A 87 44.60 22.19 -29.56
C GLU A 87 45.62 23.19 -30.13
N VAL A 88 45.50 23.48 -31.42
CA VAL A 88 46.36 24.42 -32.14
C VAL A 88 45.57 25.65 -32.58
N THR A 89 46.22 26.80 -32.54
CA THR A 89 45.64 28.03 -33.09
C THR A 89 45.65 27.98 -34.61
N GLY A 90 44.50 28.26 -35.23
CA GLY A 90 44.38 28.31 -36.68
C GLY A 90 43.07 28.96 -37.12
N ARG A 91 42.98 29.27 -38.41
CA ARG A 91 41.74 29.78 -39.02
C ARG A 91 40.81 28.61 -39.31
N VAL A 92 39.51 28.74 -38.99
CA VAL A 92 38.51 27.74 -39.38
C VAL A 92 38.20 27.88 -40.86
N VAL A 93 38.33 26.79 -41.62
CA VAL A 93 38.04 26.71 -43.06
C VAL A 93 36.62 26.23 -43.31
N GLU A 94 36.15 25.27 -42.51
CA GLU A 94 34.81 24.71 -42.61
C GLU A 94 34.32 24.24 -41.24
N VAL A 95 32.99 24.28 -41.07
CA VAL A 95 32.27 23.71 -39.94
C VAL A 95 31.30 22.68 -40.51
N LEU A 96 31.34 21.46 -39.99
CA LEU A 96 30.66 20.29 -40.55
C LEU A 96 29.45 19.84 -39.71
N VAL A 97 29.12 20.60 -38.67
CA VAL A 97 28.04 20.28 -37.74
C VAL A 97 27.16 21.50 -37.51
N GLU A 98 25.88 21.24 -37.27
CA GLU A 98 24.88 22.25 -36.94
C GLU A 98 24.48 22.15 -35.46
N GLU A 99 23.92 23.23 -34.94
CA GLU A 99 23.41 23.26 -33.57
C GLU A 99 22.30 22.21 -33.38
N GLY A 100 22.36 21.45 -32.29
CA GLY A 100 21.41 20.37 -32.00
C GLY A 100 21.68 19.06 -32.74
N MET A 101 22.67 19.00 -33.62
CA MET A 101 23.03 17.78 -34.33
C MET A 101 23.70 16.76 -33.37
N PRO A 102 23.28 15.47 -33.38
CA PRO A 102 23.97 14.43 -32.63
C PRO A 102 25.32 14.11 -33.27
N VAL A 103 26.37 14.01 -32.45
CA VAL A 103 27.73 13.70 -32.90
C VAL A 103 28.26 12.42 -32.26
N THR A 104 29.16 11.75 -32.96
CA THR A 104 29.79 10.50 -32.52
C THR A 104 31.28 10.70 -32.22
N LEU A 105 31.88 9.77 -31.46
CA LEU A 105 33.31 9.81 -31.15
C LEU A 105 34.14 9.72 -32.43
N GLY A 106 35.07 10.65 -32.60
CA GLY A 106 35.96 10.70 -33.76
C GLY A 106 35.35 11.39 -34.99
N GLN A 107 34.12 11.88 -34.90
CA GLN A 107 33.51 12.67 -35.96
C GLN A 107 34.22 14.01 -36.13
N LEU A 108 34.53 14.37 -37.37
CA LEU A 108 35.12 15.66 -37.71
C LEU A 108 34.05 16.76 -37.55
N LEU A 109 34.31 17.71 -36.66
CA LEU A 109 33.37 18.81 -36.35
C LEU A 109 33.67 20.07 -37.16
N ALA A 110 34.94 20.40 -37.34
CA ALA A 110 35.43 21.54 -38.09
C ALA A 110 36.84 21.25 -38.60
N ARG A 111 37.23 21.89 -39.71
CA ARG A 111 38.59 21.82 -40.24
C ARG A 111 39.24 23.20 -40.15
N LEU A 112 40.46 23.20 -39.63
CA LEU A 112 41.30 24.38 -39.56
C LEU A 112 42.25 24.42 -40.76
N ASP A 113 42.73 25.61 -41.09
CA ASP A 113 43.74 25.85 -42.11
C ASP A 113 45.07 25.22 -41.69
N ASP A 114 45.53 24.24 -42.46
CA ASP A 114 46.71 23.42 -42.18
C ASP A 114 47.89 23.73 -43.11
N GLN A 115 47.83 24.78 -43.95
CA GLN A 115 48.89 25.05 -44.94
C GLN A 115 50.29 25.17 -44.32
N LEU A 116 50.39 25.87 -43.19
CA LEU A 116 51.66 26.02 -42.47
C LEU A 116 52.16 24.68 -41.92
N ALA A 117 51.25 23.88 -41.33
CA ALA A 117 51.58 22.57 -40.78
C ALA A 117 52.03 21.59 -41.89
N GLN A 118 51.34 21.60 -43.03
CA GLN A 118 51.72 20.81 -44.21
C GLN A 118 53.09 21.19 -44.75
N SER A 119 53.38 22.49 -44.82
CA SER A 119 54.68 22.99 -45.29
C SER A 119 55.82 22.57 -44.35
N GLN A 120 55.62 22.68 -43.03
CA GLN A 120 56.59 22.23 -42.03
C GLN A 120 56.79 20.71 -42.08
N LEU A 121 55.72 19.94 -42.26
CA LEU A 121 55.80 18.50 -42.42
C LEU A 121 56.59 18.10 -43.67
N ALA A 122 56.38 18.78 -44.79
CA ALA A 122 57.11 18.53 -46.04
C ALA A 122 58.61 18.82 -45.90
N LEU A 123 58.95 19.92 -45.21
CA LEU A 123 60.34 20.25 -44.91
C LEU A 123 60.98 19.16 -44.03
N ALA A 124 60.34 18.80 -42.92
CA ALA A 124 60.85 17.80 -41.99
C ALA A 124 61.06 16.42 -42.66
N LYS A 125 60.15 16.01 -43.55
CA LYS A 125 60.31 14.78 -44.36
C LYS A 125 61.52 14.86 -45.29
N SER A 126 61.72 16.00 -45.94
CA SER A 126 62.87 16.18 -46.85
C SER A 126 64.20 16.13 -46.10
N GLU A 127 64.25 16.73 -44.90
CA GLU A 127 65.41 16.66 -44.01
C GLU A 127 65.67 15.23 -43.52
N GLN A 128 64.61 14.49 -43.17
CA GLN A 128 64.70 13.07 -42.81
C GLN A 128 65.27 12.23 -43.96
N ASP A 129 64.80 12.44 -45.18
CA ASP A 129 65.26 11.70 -46.36
C ASP A 129 66.74 12.00 -46.67
N ALA A 130 67.15 13.27 -46.55
CA ALA A 130 68.54 13.66 -46.71
C ALA A 130 69.44 13.01 -45.64
N ALA A 131 69.00 13.00 -44.38
CA ALA A 131 69.73 12.35 -43.29
C ALA A 131 69.84 10.83 -43.50
N ASN A 132 68.77 10.18 -43.96
CA ASN A 132 68.78 8.75 -44.26
C ASN A 132 69.76 8.41 -45.40
N LYS A 133 69.82 9.23 -46.46
CA LYS A 133 70.80 9.06 -47.54
C LYS A 133 72.23 9.23 -47.05
N SER A 134 72.49 10.28 -46.26
CA SER A 134 73.80 10.52 -45.67
C SER A 134 74.24 9.34 -44.78
N LYS A 135 73.33 8.79 -43.98
CA LYS A 135 73.59 7.59 -43.19
C LYS A 135 73.92 6.39 -44.08
N GLN A 136 73.14 6.15 -45.13
CA GLN A 136 73.37 5.04 -46.04
C GLN A 136 74.73 5.16 -46.76
N GLU A 137 75.10 6.37 -47.18
CA GLU A 137 76.43 6.62 -47.73
C GLU A 137 77.55 6.35 -46.72
N ALA A 138 77.36 6.74 -45.46
CA ALA A 138 78.32 6.45 -44.39
C ALA A 138 78.44 4.93 -44.14
N ASP A 139 77.31 4.22 -44.12
CA ASP A 139 77.27 2.76 -43.92
C ASP A 139 77.98 2.02 -45.07
N VAL A 140 77.80 2.45 -46.33
CA VAL A 140 78.50 1.88 -47.49
C VAL A 140 80.01 2.13 -47.40
N ARG A 141 80.44 3.35 -47.06
CA ARG A 141 81.88 3.68 -46.90
C ARG A 141 82.55 2.84 -45.82
N LEU A 142 81.84 2.51 -44.74
CA LEU A 142 82.35 1.64 -43.69
C LEU A 142 82.46 0.17 -44.12
N ALA A 143 81.60 -0.29 -45.04
CA ALA A 143 81.64 -1.66 -45.56
C ALA A 143 82.75 -1.89 -46.61
N GLU A 144 83.21 -0.83 -47.28
CA GLU A 144 84.30 -0.87 -48.26
C GLU A 144 85.71 -0.80 -47.64
N ALA A 145 85.82 -0.41 -46.36
CA ALA A 145 87.07 -0.28 -45.60
C ALA A 145 87.49 -1.60 -44.94
#